data_AF-A0A661CRU6-F1
#
_entry.id   AF-A0A661CRU6-F1
#
_cell.length_a   1.000
_cell.length_b   1.000
_cell.length_c   1.000
_cell.angle_alpha   90.00
_cell.angle_beta   90.00
_cell.angle_gamma   90.00
#
_symmetry.space_group_name_H-M   'P 1'
#
loop_
_entity.id
_entity.type
_entity.pdbx_description
1 polymer ?
#
loop_
_entity_poly.entity_id
_entity_poly.type
_entity_poly.pdbx_seq_one_letter_code
_entity_poly.pdbx_strand_id
1 'polypeptide(L)' 'MRCGDVYRLNKMVASGDSNAAILKHFKWHYPEDEIRKFLPKAKLVKPEVEAEPEAKVEVEPEVEAAPETTVKKKRVRKRA' A
#
# COMPACT_ATOMS: atom_id res chain seq x y z
N MET A 1 16.17 -14.55 -8.62
CA MET A 1 16.95 -14.01 -7.48
C MET A 1 17.87 -15.09 -6.94
N ARG A 2 19.15 -14.79 -6.67
CA ARG A 2 20.11 -15.76 -6.13
C ARG A 2 19.76 -16.10 -4.67
N CYS A 3 20.10 -17.30 -4.20
CA CYS A 3 19.78 -17.75 -2.83
C CYS A 3 20.34 -16.81 -1.73
N GLY A 4 21.53 -16.22 -1.96
CA GLY A 4 22.12 -15.26 -1.03
C GLY A 4 21.32 -13.94 -0.90
N ASP A 5 20.70 -13.50 -1.99
CA ASP A 5 19.86 -12.30 -1.99
C ASP A 5 18.53 -12.55 -1.27
N VAL A 6 17.95 -13.74 -1.44
CA VAL A 6 16.75 -14.17 -0.70
C VAL A 6 17.02 -14.21 0.80
N TYR A 7 18.19 -14.71 1.22
CA TYR A 7 18.58 -14.68 2.64
C TYR A 7 18.70 -13.25 3.17
N ARG A 8 19.33 -12.35 2.40
CA ARG A 8 19.46 -10.93 2.78
C ARG A 8 18.11 -10.22 2.84
N LEU A 9 17.21 -10.51 1.90
CA LEU A 9 15.84 -10.00 1.90
C LEU A 9 15.09 -10.44 3.16
N ASN A 10 15.13 -11.73 3.50
CA ASN A 10 14.49 -12.25 4.71
C ASN A 10 15.10 -11.64 5.99
N LYS A 11 16.41 -11.38 6.00
CA LYS A 11 17.06 -10.69 7.12
C LYS A 11 16.54 -9.26 7.29
N MET A 12 16.37 -8.51 6.19
CA MET A 12 15.79 -7.16 6.21
C MET A 12 14.34 -7.16 6.68
N VAL A 13 13.54 -8.13 6.22
CA VAL A 13 12.16 -8.30 6.70
C VAL A 13 12.14 -8.59 8.21
N ALA A 14 13.04 -9.47 8.69
CA ALA A 14 13.13 -9.81 10.11
C ALA A 14 13.62 -8.65 10.99
N SER A 15 14.42 -7.73 10.46
CA SER A 15 14.78 -6.48 11.14
C SER A 15 13.66 -5.44 11.14
N GLY A 16 12.54 -5.70 10.46
CA GLY A 16 11.42 -4.77 10.36
C GLY A 16 11.63 -3.67 9.32
N ASP A 17 12.53 -3.86 8.35
CA ASP A 17 12.68 -2.93 7.25
C ASP A 17 11.39 -2.84 6.43
N SER A 18 11.03 -1.62 6.03
CA SER A 18 9.87 -1.40 5.18
C SER A 18 10.05 -2.03 3.79
N ASN A 19 8.95 -2.43 3.17
CA ASN A 19 8.95 -2.94 1.79
C ASN A 19 9.62 -1.95 0.81
N ALA A 20 9.46 -0.64 1.02
CA ALA A 20 10.09 0.38 0.18
C ALA A 20 11.62 0.38 0.31
N ALA A 21 12.15 0.18 1.52
CA ALA A 21 13.60 0.09 1.75
C ALA A 21 14.19 -1.15 1.07
N ILE A 22 13.50 -2.29 1.18
CA ILE A 22 13.90 -3.55 0.53
C ILE A 22 13.89 -3.40 -0.99
N LEU A 23 12.81 -2.85 -1.57
CA LEU A 23 12.72 -2.60 -3.01
C LEU A 23 13.86 -1.69 -3.48
N LYS A 24 14.16 -0.60 -2.76
CA LYS A 24 15.26 0.31 -3.09
C LYS A 24 16.63 -0.37 -3.03
N HIS A 25 16.82 -1.34 -2.13
CA HIS A 25 18.08 -2.09 -2.00
C HIS A 25 18.32 -3.02 -3.20
N PHE A 26 17.27 -3.68 -3.70
CA PHE A 26 17.39 -4.70 -4.74
C PHE A 26 17.04 -4.22 -6.17
N LYS A 27 16.48 -3.00 -6.35
CA LYS A 27 15.99 -2.49 -7.66
C LYS A 27 17.01 -2.47 -8.80
N TRP A 28 18.30 -2.41 -8.48
CA TRP A 28 19.38 -2.38 -9.48
C TRP A 28 19.78 -3.78 -9.97
N HIS A 29 19.39 -4.81 -9.23
CA HIS A 29 19.74 -6.20 -9.51
C HIS A 29 18.55 -7.01 -10.02
N TYR A 30 17.34 -6.64 -9.60
CA TYR A 30 16.11 -7.36 -9.91
C TYR A 30 14.97 -6.39 -10.18
N PRO A 31 14.04 -6.74 -11.10
CA PRO A 31 12.81 -5.99 -11.27
C PRO A 31 11.94 -6.06 -10.01
N GLU A 32 11.17 -5.00 -9.74
CA GLU A 32 10.32 -4.92 -8.55
C GLU A 32 9.34 -6.09 -8.42
N ASP A 33 8.77 -6.53 -9.54
CA ASP A 33 7.81 -7.64 -9.58
C ASP A 33 8.41 -8.96 -9.12
N GLU A 34 9.71 -9.17 -9.36
CA GLU A 34 10.41 -10.35 -8.88
C GLU A 34 10.67 -10.25 -7.37
N ILE A 35 11.08 -9.08 -6.87
CA ILE A 35 11.34 -8.84 -5.44
C ILE A 35 10.05 -9.02 -4.61
N ARG A 36 8.90 -8.53 -5.11
CA ARG A 36 7.60 -8.62 -4.43
C ARG A 36 7.09 -10.04 -4.24
N LYS A 37 7.58 -11.03 -5.01
CA LYS A 37 7.24 -12.45 -4.81
C LYS A 37 7.85 -13.03 -3.53
N PHE A 38 8.98 -12.49 -3.09
CA PHE A 38 9.73 -12.95 -1.93
C PHE A 38 9.42 -12.18 -0.65
N LEU A 39 8.88 -10.96 -0.78
CA LEU A 39 8.31 -10.29 0.37
C LEU A 39 7.14 -11.12 0.89
N PRO A 40 6.98 -11.29 2.22
CA PRO A 40 5.74 -11.84 2.74
C PRO A 40 4.64 -10.97 2.16
N LYS A 41 3.78 -11.56 1.31
CA LYS A 41 2.53 -10.91 0.94
C LYS A 41 1.93 -10.60 2.28
N ALA A 42 1.85 -9.31 2.63
CA ALA A 42 1.08 -8.87 3.77
C ALA A 42 -0.22 -9.62 3.60
N LYS A 43 -0.43 -10.66 4.42
CA LYS A 43 -1.73 -11.31 4.44
C LYS A 43 -2.63 -10.12 4.63
N LEU A 44 -3.53 -9.92 3.68
CA LEU A 44 -4.70 -9.09 3.86
C LEU A 44 -5.40 -9.72 5.06
N VAL A 45 -4.86 -9.46 6.25
CA VAL A 45 -5.55 -9.43 7.50
C VAL A 45 -6.48 -8.28 7.24
N LYS A 46 -7.62 -8.59 6.60
CA LYS A 46 -8.86 -7.99 7.01
C LYS A 46 -8.77 -7.98 8.53
N PRO A 47 -8.77 -6.83 9.19
CA PRO A 47 -8.83 -6.79 10.63
C PRO A 47 -10.20 -7.38 11.04
N GLU A 48 -10.34 -8.70 10.98
CA GLU A 48 -11.33 -9.48 11.71
C GLU A 48 -10.73 -9.69 13.11
N VAL A 49 -10.44 -8.56 13.76
CA VAL A 49 -10.33 -8.47 15.21
C VAL A 49 -11.49 -7.58 15.62
N GLU A 50 -12.70 -8.13 15.55
CA GLU A 50 -13.69 -7.89 16.59
C GLU A 50 -14.32 -9.24 16.89
N ALA A 51 -14.20 -9.63 18.15
CA ALA A 51 -14.71 -10.85 18.70
C ALA A 51 -16.23 -10.92 18.54
N GLU A 52 -16.77 -12.10 18.20
CA GLU A 52 -18.14 -12.46 18.59
C GLU A 52 -18.27 -12.22 20.11
N PRO A 53 -19.31 -11.53 20.63
CA PRO A 53 -20.71 -11.84 20.31
C PRO A 53 -21.67 -10.61 20.21
N GLU A 54 -22.94 -10.91 19.88
CA GLU A 54 -24.17 -10.09 20.00
C GLU A 54 -24.59 -9.30 18.74
N ALA A 55 -25.37 -9.91 17.83
CA ALA A 55 -26.85 -9.92 17.83
C ALA A 55 -27.53 -8.61 17.37
N LYS A 56 -28.00 -8.63 16.10
CA LYS A 56 -29.05 -7.77 15.47
C LYS A 56 -28.59 -6.30 15.23
N VAL A 57 -28.77 -5.65 14.08
CA VAL A 57 -29.96 -5.46 13.23
C VAL A 57 -29.49 -4.88 11.89
N GLU A 58 -30.09 -5.35 10.79
CA GLU A 58 -30.02 -4.83 9.42
C GLU A 58 -30.40 -3.34 9.33
N VAL A 59 -29.65 -2.49 8.61
CA VAL A 59 -30.22 -1.37 7.80
C VAL A 59 -29.22 -0.95 6.70
N GLU A 60 -29.43 -1.37 5.45
CA GLU A 60 -29.16 -0.53 4.27
C GLU A 60 -30.33 0.48 4.18
N PRO A 61 -30.11 1.78 3.83
CA PRO A 61 -29.97 2.11 2.40
C PRO A 61 -29.15 3.37 2.03
N GLU A 62 -28.80 3.39 0.73
CA GLU A 62 -28.50 4.50 -0.19
C GLU A 62 -28.53 5.94 0.34
N VAL A 63 -27.45 6.71 0.09
CA VAL A 63 -27.57 8.10 -0.39
C VAL A 63 -26.44 8.38 -1.40
N GLU A 64 -26.79 8.33 -2.69
CA GLU A 64 -26.13 9.10 -3.75
C GLU A 64 -26.02 10.58 -3.33
N ALA A 65 -24.82 11.15 -3.40
CA ALA A 65 -24.65 12.56 -3.75
C ALA A 65 -23.19 12.87 -4.08
N ALA A 66 -22.82 12.70 -5.36
CA ALA A 66 -21.93 13.69 -5.96
C ALA A 66 -22.68 15.04 -5.96
N PRO A 67 -22.00 16.17 -5.69
CA PRO A 67 -21.53 16.90 -6.85
C PRO A 67 -20.18 17.60 -6.70
N GLU A 68 -19.71 17.92 -7.90
CA GLU A 68 -18.51 18.60 -8.35
C GLU A 68 -18.33 20.05 -7.85
N THR A 69 -17.12 20.55 -8.13
CA THR A 69 -16.73 21.95 -8.41
C THR A 69 -16.27 22.83 -7.24
N THR A 70 -15.03 23.32 -7.35
CA THR A 70 -14.79 24.78 -7.41
C THR A 70 -13.40 25.11 -7.94
N VAL A 71 -13.43 25.93 -8.98
CA VAL A 71 -12.34 26.48 -9.77
C VAL A 71 -11.53 27.50 -8.96
N LYS A 72 -10.19 27.41 -8.97
CA LYS A 72 -9.32 28.57 -8.70
C LYS A 72 -8.69 29.06 -10.00
N LYS A 73 -9.26 30.16 -10.52
CA LYS A 73 -8.64 31.03 -11.53
C LYS A 73 -7.42 31.77 -10.93
N LYS A 74 -6.65 32.37 -11.85
CA LYS A 74 -5.67 33.47 -11.70
C LYS A 74 -4.23 32.97 -11.43
N ARG A 75 -3.20 33.42 -12.14
CA ARG A 75 -2.95 34.77 -12.69
C ARG A 75 -1.84 34.70 -13.75
N VAL A 76 -2.13 35.21 -14.95
CA VAL A 76 -1.12 35.57 -15.96
C VAL A 76 -0.25 36.69 -15.40
N ARG A 77 1.07 36.57 -15.50
CA ARG A 77 1.99 37.72 -15.42
C ARG A 77 2.66 37.90 -16.78
N LYS A 78 2.49 39.11 -17.30
CA LYS A 78 3.02 39.64 -18.55
C LYS A 78 4.52 39.96 -18.36
N ARG A 79 5.22 39.84 -19.48
CA ARG A 79 6.66 39.95 -19.78
C ARG A 79 7.42 41.16 -19.16
N ALA A 80 8.73 40.98 -19.06
CA ALA A 80 9.73 41.94 -19.55
C ALA A 80 10.50 41.22 -20.68
#